data_AF-A0AA39KDQ8-F1
#
_entry.id   AF-A0AA39KDQ8-F1
#
_cell.length_a   1.000
_cell.length_b   1.000
_cell.length_c   1.000
_cell.angle_alpha   90.00
_cell.angle_beta   90.00
_cell.angle_gamma   90.00
#
_symmetry.space_group_name_H-M   'P 1'
#
loop_
_entity.id
_entity.type
_entity.pdbx_description
1 polymer ?
#
loop_
_entity_poly.entity_id
_entity_poly.type
_entity_poly.pdbx_seq_one_letter_code
_entity_poly.pdbx_strand_id
1 'polypeptide(L)'
;MPQILAFATNENTEGAVQSFTVTPDGVLSEAVETVSSGGDTPAFAVGLSTGQVAVTNYASANGRIIPTTDTPLDFDDAAGIIPFPVPNGGASNPHMALEYGRGDTVWRLKEIGSPGNWSIVGSITQPTGSGPRHIAVEGDLLFTLHETTSTLTVQKIPSLSTKTAALLANVFIVPPDSPVNASFAAAELLIPKISAKFSVQYIYVSNRNMGEVDERGDTIAIFRYVEGKLELVSQVYTGLDQIQYLIAGGVAGDGSIAVFRRVDEGRSLEEVARNTDLPFRVSFVWL
;
A
#
# COMPACT_ATOMS: atom_id res chain seq x y z
N MET A 1 13.43 5.59 -27.12
CA MET A 1 13.92 5.16 -25.79
C MET A 1 12.73 4.60 -25.02
N PRO A 2 12.90 3.66 -24.07
CA PRO A 2 11.77 3.22 -23.26
C PRO A 2 11.21 4.41 -22.48
N GLN A 3 9.89 4.56 -22.52
CA GLN A 3 9.14 5.59 -21.81
C GLN A 3 8.58 4.93 -20.55
N ILE A 4 8.86 5.49 -19.38
CA ILE A 4 8.32 4.95 -18.13
C ILE A 4 6.87 5.41 -18.04
N LEU A 5 5.98 4.49 -17.68
CA LEU A 5 4.55 4.76 -17.52
C LEU A 5 4.27 4.94 -16.03
N ALA A 6 3.52 5.98 -15.69
CA ALA A 6 3.00 6.17 -14.35
C ALA A 6 1.48 6.25 -14.40
N PHE A 7 0.82 5.59 -13.45
CA PHE A 7 -0.60 5.73 -13.20
C PHE A 7 -0.79 6.35 -11.83
N ALA A 8 -1.59 7.39 -11.74
CA ALA A 8 -1.93 8.02 -10.47
C ALA A 8 -3.43 8.13 -10.30
N THR A 9 -3.85 8.42 -9.07
CA THR A 9 -5.24 8.67 -8.74
C THR A 9 -5.35 9.91 -7.86
N ASN A 10 -6.45 10.64 -7.99
CA ASN A 10 -6.72 11.81 -7.18
C ASN A 10 -7.73 11.45 -6.09
N GLU A 11 -7.33 11.58 -4.83
CA GLU A 11 -8.14 11.29 -3.63
C GLU A 11 -9.26 12.36 -3.47
N ASN A 12 -10.24 12.32 -4.39
CA ASN A 12 -11.36 13.26 -4.49
C ASN A 12 -12.70 12.52 -4.67
N THR A 13 -13.81 13.26 -4.60
CA THR A 13 -15.17 12.69 -4.59
C THR A 13 -15.59 12.10 -5.93
N GLU A 14 -15.18 12.70 -7.04
CA GLU A 14 -15.53 12.23 -8.39
C GLU A 14 -14.76 10.97 -8.81
N GLY A 15 -13.54 10.81 -8.31
CA GLY A 15 -12.67 9.65 -8.49
C GLY A 15 -12.17 9.45 -9.92
N ALA A 16 -10.85 9.53 -10.11
CA ALA A 16 -10.23 9.36 -11.43
C ALA A 16 -8.88 8.64 -11.37
N VAL A 17 -8.59 7.89 -12.44
CA VAL A 17 -7.27 7.33 -12.76
C VAL A 17 -6.70 8.13 -13.92
N GLN A 18 -5.43 8.50 -13.83
CA GLN A 18 -4.72 9.27 -14.85
C GLN A 18 -3.47 8.53 -15.29
N SER A 19 -3.19 8.55 -16.60
CA SER A 19 -1.96 8.01 -17.19
C SER A 19 -0.96 9.13 -17.48
N PHE A 20 0.32 8.84 -17.26
CA PHE A 20 1.41 9.78 -17.49
C PHE A 20 2.61 9.05 -18.08
N THR A 21 3.48 9.84 -18.68
CA THR A 21 4.80 9.39 -19.10
C THR A 21 5.87 10.07 -18.26
N VAL A 22 6.91 9.33 -17.91
CA VAL A 22 8.10 9.86 -17.25
C VAL A 22 9.28 9.74 -18.21
N THR A 23 9.94 10.87 -18.42
CA THR A 23 11.16 10.99 -19.22
C THR A 23 12.38 10.41 -18.46
N PRO A 24 13.49 10.06 -19.15
CA PRO A 24 14.67 9.50 -18.48
C PRO A 24 15.35 10.44 -17.47
N ASP A 25 15.10 11.74 -17.54
CA ASP A 25 15.54 12.78 -16.60
C ASP A 25 14.50 13.06 -15.48
N GLY A 26 13.40 12.29 -15.44
CA GLY A 26 12.43 12.31 -14.36
C GLY A 26 11.32 13.36 -14.48
N VAL A 27 11.21 14.05 -15.61
CA VAL A 27 10.07 14.95 -15.88
C VAL A 27 8.83 14.12 -16.19
N LEU A 28 7.79 14.33 -15.39
CA LEU A 28 6.43 13.83 -15.62
C LEU A 28 5.76 14.67 -16.72
N SER A 29 5.07 14.03 -17.66
CA SER A 29 4.23 14.74 -18.64
C SER A 29 2.97 15.34 -17.99
N GLU A 30 2.22 16.13 -18.75
CA GLU A 30 0.79 16.29 -18.46
C GLU A 30 0.08 14.92 -18.48
N ALA A 31 -1.12 14.84 -17.90
CA ALA A 31 -1.93 13.63 -17.98
C ALA A 31 -2.28 13.34 -19.45
N VAL A 32 -1.97 12.12 -19.90
CA VAL A 32 -2.20 11.69 -21.29
C VAL A 32 -3.67 11.35 -21.48
N GLU A 33 -4.23 10.52 -20.58
CA GLU A 33 -5.67 10.32 -20.45
C GLU A 33 -6.11 10.35 -18.99
N THR A 34 -7.40 10.58 -18.77
CA THR A 34 -8.09 10.53 -17.47
C THR A 34 -9.41 9.77 -17.63
N VAL A 35 -9.59 8.72 -16.84
CA VAL A 35 -10.80 7.88 -16.80
C VAL A 35 -11.38 7.88 -15.38
N SER A 36 -12.69 7.73 -15.23
CA SER A 36 -13.29 7.65 -13.89
C SER A 36 -12.83 6.38 -13.15
N SER A 37 -12.60 6.46 -11.85
CA SER A 37 -12.40 5.27 -11.02
C SER A 37 -13.70 4.52 -10.72
N GLY A 38 -14.88 5.08 -11.07
CA GLY A 38 -16.20 4.53 -10.80
C GLY A 38 -16.63 4.61 -9.33
N GLY A 39 -15.99 5.45 -8.52
CA GLY A 39 -16.24 5.54 -7.09
C GLY A 39 -15.55 6.72 -6.40
N ASP A 40 -15.86 6.90 -5.14
CA ASP A 40 -15.47 8.05 -4.32
C ASP A 40 -14.16 7.77 -3.54
N THR A 41 -13.27 8.76 -3.51
CA THR A 41 -12.02 8.78 -2.75
C THR A 41 -11.13 7.59 -3.12
N PRO A 42 -10.61 7.50 -4.36
CA PRO A 42 -9.66 6.46 -4.72
C PRO A 42 -8.35 6.64 -3.95
N ALA A 43 -7.97 5.61 -3.21
CA ALA A 43 -6.84 5.64 -2.29
C ALA A 43 -5.60 4.90 -2.82
N PHE A 44 -5.72 4.21 -3.95
CA PHE A 44 -4.65 3.41 -4.54
C PHE A 44 -4.89 3.13 -6.03
N ALA A 45 -3.83 3.17 -6.83
CA ALA A 45 -3.80 2.71 -8.21
C ALA A 45 -2.49 1.98 -8.53
N VAL A 46 -2.53 0.94 -9.36
CA VAL A 46 -1.34 0.20 -9.82
C VAL A 46 -1.54 -0.40 -11.22
N GLY A 47 -0.49 -0.37 -12.04
CA GLY A 47 -0.45 -1.12 -13.31
C GLY A 47 -0.18 -2.61 -13.07
N LEU A 48 -0.94 -3.46 -13.74
CA LEU A 48 -0.83 -4.93 -13.70
C LEU A 48 -0.03 -5.45 -14.90
N SER A 49 0.60 -6.62 -14.76
CA SER A 49 1.35 -7.29 -15.85
C SER A 49 0.49 -7.62 -17.08
N THR A 50 -0.83 -7.64 -16.92
CA THR A 50 -1.83 -7.87 -17.97
C THR A 50 -2.08 -6.67 -18.89
N GLY A 51 -1.47 -5.50 -18.63
CA GLY A 51 -1.79 -4.27 -19.35
C GLY A 51 -3.12 -3.64 -18.91
N GLN A 52 -3.49 -3.83 -17.65
CA GLN A 52 -4.68 -3.25 -17.02
C GLN A 52 -4.24 -2.44 -15.79
N VAL A 53 -5.04 -1.48 -15.34
CA VAL A 53 -4.78 -0.66 -14.14
C VAL A 53 -5.85 -0.94 -13.09
N ALA A 54 -5.43 -1.42 -11.92
CA ALA A 54 -6.32 -1.60 -10.78
C ALA A 54 -6.43 -0.31 -9.98
N VAL A 55 -7.65 0.06 -9.59
CA VAL A 55 -7.96 1.21 -8.71
C VAL A 55 -8.98 0.80 -7.64
N THR A 56 -8.80 1.29 -6.41
CA THR A 56 -9.72 1.03 -5.28
C THR A 56 -10.24 2.31 -4.66
N ASN A 57 -11.56 2.40 -4.53
CA ASN A 57 -12.31 3.57 -4.05
C ASN A 57 -12.70 3.39 -2.57
N TYR A 58 -12.04 4.13 -1.70
CA TYR A 58 -12.11 3.97 -0.24
C TYR A 58 -13.51 4.28 0.30
N ALA A 59 -14.14 5.36 -0.15
CA ALA A 59 -15.40 5.84 0.40
C ALA A 59 -16.63 5.11 -0.19
N SER A 60 -16.54 4.64 -1.44
CA SER A 60 -17.65 3.95 -2.14
C SER A 60 -17.58 2.42 -2.11
N ALA A 61 -16.68 1.83 -1.33
CA ALA A 61 -16.58 0.37 -1.11
C ALA A 61 -16.44 -0.46 -2.40
N ASN A 62 -15.75 0.04 -3.42
CA ASN A 62 -15.65 -0.61 -4.73
C ASN A 62 -14.28 -0.39 -5.39
N GLY A 63 -14.08 -0.96 -6.58
CA GLY A 63 -12.92 -0.68 -7.42
C GLY A 63 -13.18 -0.99 -8.89
N ARG A 64 -12.18 -0.76 -9.74
CA ARG A 64 -12.16 -1.15 -11.16
C ARG A 64 -10.81 -1.75 -11.51
N ILE A 65 -10.78 -2.62 -12.52
CA ILE A 65 -9.55 -3.04 -13.19
C ILE A 65 -9.74 -2.69 -14.66
N ILE A 66 -9.10 -1.60 -15.07
CA ILE A 66 -9.34 -0.88 -16.33
C ILE A 66 -8.31 -1.33 -17.36
N PRO A 67 -8.71 -1.99 -18.47
CA PRO A 67 -7.76 -2.33 -19.53
C PRO A 67 -7.18 -1.08 -20.19
N THR A 68 -5.95 -1.21 -20.70
CA THR A 68 -5.42 -0.25 -21.67
C THR A 68 -5.77 -0.70 -23.10
N THR A 69 -5.73 0.23 -24.06
CA THR A 69 -6.13 -0.02 -25.46
C THR A 69 -4.92 -0.23 -26.39
N ASP A 70 -4.89 0.41 -27.56
CA ASP A 70 -3.79 0.30 -28.54
C ASP A 70 -2.46 0.86 -28.00
N THR A 71 -2.53 1.74 -27.00
CA THR A 71 -1.37 2.18 -26.21
C THR A 71 -1.59 1.90 -24.72
N PRO A 72 -0.51 1.68 -23.94
CA PRO A 72 -0.61 1.46 -22.50
C PRO A 72 -0.84 2.76 -21.70
N LEU A 73 -1.14 3.88 -22.38
CA LEU A 73 -1.54 5.15 -21.78
C LEU A 73 -3.05 5.40 -21.93
N ASP A 74 -3.69 4.77 -22.90
CA ASP A 74 -5.10 4.97 -23.23
C ASP A 74 -5.97 3.87 -22.59
N PHE A 75 -7.12 4.21 -22.02
CA PHE A 75 -7.97 3.36 -21.20
C PHE A 75 -9.23 2.86 -21.93
N ASP A 76 -9.62 1.59 -21.68
CA ASP A 76 -10.94 1.07 -22.02
C ASP A 76 -11.91 1.29 -20.87
N ASP A 77 -12.73 2.35 -20.97
CA ASP A 77 -13.74 2.69 -19.97
C ASP A 77 -14.94 1.71 -19.92
N ALA A 78 -14.95 0.63 -20.72
CA ALA A 78 -15.93 -0.44 -20.60
C ALA A 78 -15.76 -1.32 -19.33
N ALA A 79 -14.67 -1.14 -18.58
CA ALA A 79 -14.37 -1.92 -17.36
C ALA A 79 -15.46 -1.82 -16.29
N GLY A 80 -15.99 -2.95 -15.84
CA GLY A 80 -17.07 -2.99 -14.84
C GLY A 80 -16.64 -2.54 -13.44
N ILE A 81 -17.61 -2.02 -12.67
CA ILE A 81 -17.42 -1.74 -11.24
C ILE A 81 -17.44 -3.05 -10.46
N ILE A 82 -16.46 -3.19 -9.55
CA ILE A 82 -16.28 -4.35 -8.68
C ILE A 82 -16.71 -3.94 -7.26
N PRO A 83 -17.92 -4.31 -6.79
CA PRO A 83 -18.38 -3.97 -5.44
C PRO A 83 -17.75 -4.90 -4.40
N PHE A 84 -17.19 -4.34 -3.33
CA PHE A 84 -16.66 -5.12 -2.21
C PHE A 84 -17.68 -5.18 -1.06
N PRO A 85 -18.15 -6.40 -0.66
CA PRO A 85 -19.19 -6.55 0.35
C PRO A 85 -18.89 -5.83 1.67
N VAL A 86 -19.85 -5.01 2.12
CA VAL A 86 -19.82 -4.38 3.45
C VAL A 86 -20.17 -5.44 4.51
N PRO A 87 -19.31 -5.69 5.51
CA PRO A 87 -19.63 -6.60 6.60
C PRO A 87 -20.73 -6.03 7.50
N ASN A 88 -21.57 -6.90 8.08
CA ASN A 88 -22.69 -6.47 8.93
C ASN A 88 -22.18 -5.66 10.14
N GLY A 89 -22.65 -4.42 10.27
CA GLY A 89 -22.22 -3.50 11.34
C GLY A 89 -20.83 -2.90 11.16
N GLY A 90 -20.22 -3.00 9.98
CA GLY A 90 -18.91 -2.41 9.67
C GLY A 90 -18.92 -1.59 8.38
N ALA A 91 -17.71 -1.25 7.91
CA ALA A 91 -17.47 -0.58 6.64
C ALA A 91 -16.61 -1.46 5.71
N SER A 92 -16.55 -1.10 4.43
CA SER A 92 -15.67 -1.71 3.43
C SER A 92 -14.90 -0.59 2.77
N ASN A 93 -13.60 -0.53 3.06
CA ASN A 93 -12.73 0.57 2.66
C ASN A 93 -11.50 -0.02 1.94
N PRO A 94 -11.63 -0.35 0.64
CA PRO A 94 -10.55 -0.98 -0.11
C PRO A 94 -9.40 0.01 -0.31
N HIS A 95 -8.20 -0.36 0.13
CA HIS A 95 -7.05 0.55 0.19
C HIS A 95 -5.85 0.08 -0.64
N MET A 96 -5.88 -1.11 -1.24
CA MET A 96 -4.78 -1.61 -2.07
C MET A 96 -5.29 -2.63 -3.10
N ALA A 97 -4.56 -2.79 -4.19
CA ALA A 97 -4.60 -3.97 -5.06
C ALA A 97 -3.16 -4.51 -5.23
N LEU A 98 -2.99 -5.82 -5.34
CA LEU A 98 -1.68 -6.45 -5.57
C LEU A 98 -1.83 -7.61 -6.53
N GLU A 99 -1.08 -7.60 -7.64
CA GLU A 99 -1.06 -8.72 -8.57
C GLU A 99 -0.29 -9.90 -7.96
N TYR A 100 -0.99 -10.99 -7.66
CA TYR A 100 -0.36 -12.22 -7.20
C TYR A 100 -1.10 -13.47 -7.69
N GLY A 101 -0.57 -14.08 -8.76
CA GLY A 101 -1.14 -15.29 -9.34
C GLY A 101 -2.50 -15.03 -9.98
N ARG A 102 -3.58 -15.46 -9.31
CA ARG A 102 -4.97 -15.14 -9.69
C ARG A 102 -5.76 -14.93 -8.40
N GLY A 103 -5.95 -13.68 -7.98
CA GLY A 103 -6.50 -13.40 -6.67
C GLY A 103 -6.40 -11.94 -6.18
N ASP A 104 -7.43 -11.13 -6.44
CA ASP A 104 -7.38 -9.64 -6.39
C ASP A 104 -8.39 -8.84 -5.43
N THR A 105 -9.47 -9.38 -4.80
CA THR A 105 -10.25 -8.86 -3.60
C THR A 105 -9.95 -9.55 -2.25
N VAL A 106 -9.48 -8.83 -1.22
CA VAL A 106 -8.77 -9.30 0.00
C VAL A 106 -7.22 -9.37 -0.03
N TRP A 107 -6.49 -9.56 -1.13
CA TRP A 107 -6.80 -9.63 -2.56
C TRP A 107 -6.96 -11.12 -3.04
N ARG A 108 -8.15 -11.52 -3.59
CA ARG A 108 -8.74 -12.79 -4.17
C ARG A 108 -10.02 -12.74 -5.12
N LEU A 109 -10.06 -11.88 -6.16
CA LEU A 109 -10.86 -11.91 -7.43
C LEU A 109 -10.25 -12.91 -8.46
N LYS A 110 -10.83 -13.03 -9.66
CA LYS A 110 -10.21 -13.59 -10.87
C LYS A 110 -10.86 -13.00 -12.12
N GLU A 111 -10.06 -12.76 -13.15
CA GLU A 111 -10.53 -12.43 -14.51
C GLU A 111 -11.30 -13.60 -15.15
N ILE A 112 -12.46 -13.32 -15.72
CA ILE A 112 -13.40 -14.30 -16.29
C ILE A 112 -13.67 -13.99 -17.75
N GLY A 113 -13.07 -14.80 -18.65
CA GLY A 113 -13.35 -14.76 -20.08
C GLY A 113 -12.57 -13.69 -20.84
N SER A 114 -12.77 -12.41 -20.51
CA SER A 114 -12.20 -11.26 -21.24
C SER A 114 -11.54 -10.23 -20.31
N PRO A 115 -10.62 -9.38 -20.82
CA PRO A 115 -10.06 -8.25 -20.09
C PRO A 115 -11.13 -7.37 -19.44
N GLY A 116 -10.81 -6.78 -18.29
CA GLY A 116 -11.71 -5.90 -17.53
C GLY A 116 -12.89 -6.62 -16.84
N ASN A 117 -13.15 -7.91 -17.12
CA ASN A 117 -14.23 -8.67 -16.49
C ASN A 117 -13.73 -9.50 -15.31
N TRP A 118 -13.69 -8.90 -14.11
CA TRP A 118 -13.19 -9.54 -12.89
C TRP A 118 -14.32 -9.86 -11.89
N SER A 119 -14.19 -10.98 -11.16
CA SER A 119 -15.21 -11.44 -10.20
C SER A 119 -14.61 -11.98 -8.90
N ILE A 120 -15.30 -11.84 -7.77
CA ILE A 120 -14.82 -12.31 -6.46
C ILE A 120 -14.89 -13.83 -6.37
N VAL A 121 -13.75 -14.50 -6.19
CA VAL A 121 -13.66 -15.97 -6.13
C VAL A 121 -13.41 -16.52 -4.72
N GLY A 122 -12.97 -15.69 -3.77
CA GLY A 122 -12.79 -16.11 -2.38
C GLY A 122 -12.19 -15.04 -1.47
N SER A 123 -11.88 -15.41 -0.24
CA SER A 123 -11.39 -14.50 0.82
C SER A 123 -10.27 -15.13 1.64
N ILE A 124 -9.51 -14.29 2.36
CA ILE A 124 -8.57 -14.69 3.42
C ILE A 124 -9.00 -13.90 4.65
N THR A 125 -9.56 -14.57 5.66
CA THR A 125 -10.06 -13.91 6.86
C THR A 125 -8.91 -13.24 7.63
N GLN A 126 -9.10 -11.96 7.94
CA GLN A 126 -8.27 -11.17 8.87
C GLN A 126 -8.99 -11.01 10.22
N PRO A 127 -8.29 -10.63 11.31
CA PRO A 127 -8.91 -10.43 12.62
C PRO A 127 -10.02 -9.37 12.57
N THR A 128 -11.13 -9.60 13.28
CA THR A 128 -12.26 -8.65 13.34
C THR A 128 -11.83 -7.29 13.88
N GLY A 129 -12.23 -6.21 13.20
CA GLY A 129 -11.90 -4.83 13.62
C GLY A 129 -10.46 -4.39 13.39
N SER A 130 -9.64 -5.20 12.70
CA SER A 130 -8.22 -4.90 12.47
C SER A 130 -7.97 -3.79 11.44
N GLY A 131 -8.86 -3.65 10.44
CA GLY A 131 -8.68 -2.71 9.32
C GLY A 131 -7.48 -3.07 8.44
N PRO A 132 -7.52 -4.18 7.66
CA PRO A 132 -6.46 -4.52 6.72
C PRO A 132 -6.27 -3.39 5.69
N ARG A 133 -5.07 -2.81 5.64
CA ARG A 133 -4.75 -1.68 4.76
C ARG A 133 -3.88 -2.13 3.59
N HIS A 134 -2.59 -2.35 3.84
CA HIS A 134 -1.60 -2.74 2.83
C HIS A 134 -1.14 -4.19 3.02
N ILE A 135 -0.81 -4.86 1.92
CA ILE A 135 -0.32 -6.23 1.89
C ILE A 135 0.96 -6.37 1.08
N ALA A 136 1.78 -7.36 1.42
CA ALA A 136 2.94 -7.77 0.64
C ALA A 136 3.05 -9.30 0.61
N VAL A 137 3.67 -9.84 -0.44
CA VAL A 137 3.84 -11.28 -0.62
C VAL A 137 5.32 -11.64 -0.80
N GLU A 138 5.79 -12.60 0.00
CA GLU A 138 7.13 -13.18 -0.13
C GLU A 138 7.02 -14.71 -0.09
N GLY A 139 7.41 -15.38 -1.17
CA GLY A 139 7.15 -16.82 -1.32
C GLY A 139 5.66 -17.14 -1.27
N ASP A 140 5.25 -18.06 -0.38
CA ASP A 140 3.85 -18.42 -0.14
C ASP A 140 3.20 -17.67 1.04
N LEU A 141 3.86 -16.62 1.54
CA LEU A 141 3.45 -15.86 2.72
C LEU A 141 2.78 -14.55 2.33
N LEU A 142 1.59 -14.32 2.87
CA LEU A 142 0.91 -13.04 2.91
C LEU A 142 1.31 -12.31 4.19
N PHE A 143 1.84 -11.10 4.04
CA PHE A 143 2.01 -10.13 5.11
C PHE A 143 0.87 -9.12 5.01
N THR A 144 0.12 -8.93 6.08
CA THR A 144 -1.00 -7.96 6.13
C THR A 144 -0.75 -6.96 7.24
N LEU A 145 -0.76 -5.68 6.87
CA LEU A 145 -0.70 -4.57 7.80
C LEU A 145 -2.10 -4.06 8.13
N HIS A 146 -2.36 -3.86 9.41
CA HIS A 146 -3.67 -3.52 9.95
C HIS A 146 -3.65 -2.12 10.56
N GLU A 147 -4.36 -1.20 9.92
CA GLU A 147 -4.45 0.21 10.30
C GLU A 147 -5.06 0.35 11.70
N THR A 148 -6.28 -0.14 11.91
CA THR A 148 -7.08 0.11 13.12
C THR A 148 -6.48 -0.53 14.38
N THR A 149 -5.82 -1.68 14.26
CA THR A 149 -5.18 -2.36 15.41
C THR A 149 -3.68 -2.13 15.53
N SER A 150 -3.05 -1.43 14.57
CA SER A 150 -1.59 -1.26 14.50
C SER A 150 -0.83 -2.58 14.64
N THR A 151 -1.25 -3.59 13.86
CA THR A 151 -0.67 -4.94 13.88
C THR A 151 -0.19 -5.42 12.51
N LEU A 152 0.96 -6.09 12.47
CA LEU A 152 1.44 -6.84 11.31
C LEU A 152 1.17 -8.34 11.53
N THR A 153 0.52 -8.99 10.56
CA THR A 153 0.31 -10.45 10.59
C THR A 153 1.03 -11.15 9.44
N VAL A 154 1.22 -12.46 9.60
CA VAL A 154 1.66 -13.36 8.54
C VAL A 154 0.71 -14.54 8.43
N GLN A 155 0.27 -14.88 7.22
CA GLN A 155 -0.51 -16.06 6.89
C GLN A 155 0.11 -16.78 5.69
N LYS A 156 -0.11 -18.09 5.54
CA LYS A 156 0.07 -18.73 4.22
C LYS A 156 -1.04 -18.31 3.28
N ILE A 157 -0.73 -18.10 2.00
CA ILE A 157 -1.75 -17.87 0.97
C ILE A 157 -2.46 -19.20 0.71
N PRO A 158 -3.76 -19.34 1.02
CA PRO A 158 -4.48 -20.60 0.88
C PRO A 158 -4.88 -20.83 -0.59
N SER A 159 -5.12 -22.09 -0.96
CA SER A 159 -5.67 -22.43 -2.29
C SER A 159 -7.03 -21.74 -2.53
N LEU A 160 -7.41 -21.52 -3.79
CA LEU A 160 -8.66 -20.81 -4.13
C LEU A 160 -9.93 -21.48 -3.56
N SER A 161 -9.91 -22.80 -3.36
CA SER A 161 -11.01 -23.54 -2.70
C SER A 161 -11.15 -23.24 -1.20
N THR A 162 -10.11 -22.72 -0.56
CA THR A 162 -9.97 -22.63 0.89
C THR A 162 -10.03 -21.18 1.33
N LYS A 163 -11.03 -20.78 2.12
CA LYS A 163 -11.27 -19.37 2.51
C LYS A 163 -10.58 -18.93 3.82
N THR A 164 -9.84 -19.82 4.45
CA THR A 164 -9.16 -19.61 5.74
C THR A 164 -7.67 -19.90 5.62
N ALA A 165 -6.86 -19.14 6.35
CA ALA A 165 -5.44 -19.38 6.51
C ALA A 165 -5.08 -19.21 7.99
N ALA A 166 -4.29 -20.13 8.52
CA ALA A 166 -3.79 -20.03 9.89
C ALA A 166 -2.86 -18.82 10.03
N LEU A 167 -3.05 -18.07 11.12
CA LEU A 167 -2.17 -16.97 11.51
C LEU A 167 -0.84 -17.56 11.98
N LEU A 168 0.25 -17.28 11.27
CA LEU A 168 1.59 -17.75 11.62
C LEU A 168 2.25 -16.82 12.64
N ALA A 169 2.07 -15.50 12.45
CA ALA A 169 2.52 -14.48 13.38
C ALA A 169 1.53 -13.31 13.43
N ASN A 170 1.50 -12.62 14.56
CA ASN A 170 0.73 -11.39 14.81
C ASN A 170 1.48 -10.58 15.86
N VAL A 171 1.89 -9.35 15.53
CA VAL A 171 2.64 -8.45 16.42
C VAL A 171 2.11 -7.04 16.31
N PHE A 172 2.13 -6.31 17.43
CA PHE A 172 1.92 -4.86 17.41
C PHE A 172 3.14 -4.15 16.82
N ILE A 173 2.91 -3.03 16.14
CA ILE A 173 3.94 -2.22 15.50
C ILE A 173 4.11 -0.83 16.15
N VAL A 174 3.45 -0.60 17.29
CA VAL A 174 3.60 0.63 18.09
C VAL A 174 4.97 0.70 18.78
N PRO A 175 5.55 1.89 18.99
CA PRO A 175 6.76 2.02 19.79
C PRO A 175 6.47 1.74 21.27
N PRO A 176 7.38 1.07 22.01
CA PRO A 176 7.17 0.66 23.39
C PRO A 176 7.10 1.84 24.37
N ASP A 177 7.63 2.99 23.98
CA ASP A 177 7.78 4.24 24.70
C ASP A 177 6.95 5.38 24.05
N SER A 178 5.74 5.02 23.63
CA SER A 178 4.74 5.94 23.08
C SER A 178 4.32 7.03 24.09
N PRO A 179 4.00 8.26 23.64
CA PRO A 179 3.40 9.28 24.49
C PRO A 179 2.09 8.84 25.16
N VAL A 180 1.73 9.51 26.26
CA VAL A 180 0.37 9.42 26.82
C VAL A 180 -0.62 9.93 25.77
N ASN A 181 -1.79 9.31 25.66
CA ASN A 181 -2.82 9.63 24.65
C ASN A 181 -2.40 9.44 23.18
N ALA A 182 -1.27 8.77 22.90
CA ALA A 182 -0.94 8.37 21.52
C ALA A 182 -2.01 7.41 20.96
N SER A 183 -2.35 7.57 19.68
CA SER A 183 -3.41 6.82 19.02
C SER A 183 -2.92 6.36 17.65
N PHE A 184 -2.47 5.11 17.55
CA PHE A 184 -1.73 4.64 16.39
C PHE A 184 -2.60 4.03 15.29
N ALA A 185 -2.37 4.46 14.06
CA ALA A 185 -2.95 3.93 12.84
C ALA A 185 -1.84 3.54 11.85
N ALA A 186 -1.64 2.24 11.64
CA ALA A 186 -0.63 1.76 10.69
C ALA A 186 -0.91 2.28 9.27
N ALA A 187 0.15 2.46 8.48
CA ALA A 187 0.04 2.92 7.10
C ALA A 187 0.69 1.92 6.12
N GLU A 188 2.01 1.97 6.00
CA GLU A 188 2.73 1.41 4.85
C GLU A 188 3.48 0.13 5.19
N LEU A 189 3.62 -0.76 4.20
CA LEU A 189 4.30 -2.05 4.32
C LEU A 189 5.25 -2.23 3.14
N LEU A 190 6.55 -2.39 3.42
CA LEU A 190 7.59 -2.65 2.43
C LEU A 190 8.42 -3.87 2.79
N ILE A 191 8.61 -4.76 1.82
CA ILE A 191 9.48 -5.95 1.92
C ILE A 191 10.49 -5.89 0.75
N PRO A 192 11.58 -5.11 0.86
CA PRO A 192 12.49 -4.86 -0.26
C PRO A 192 13.37 -6.08 -0.52
N LYS A 193 13.39 -6.59 -1.75
CA LYS A 193 14.17 -7.80 -2.10
C LYS A 193 15.63 -7.71 -1.65
N ILE A 194 16.16 -8.86 -1.21
CA ILE A 194 17.56 -9.01 -0.82
C ILE A 194 18.52 -8.69 -1.98
N SER A 195 19.73 -8.26 -1.63
CA SER A 195 20.79 -7.90 -2.57
C SER A 195 22.17 -8.16 -1.95
N ALA A 196 23.24 -8.03 -2.73
CA ALA A 196 24.61 -8.15 -2.19
C ALA A 196 24.93 -7.14 -1.08
N LYS A 197 24.26 -5.97 -1.04
CA LYS A 197 24.41 -4.94 0.00
C LYS A 197 23.47 -5.14 1.20
N PHE A 198 22.35 -5.85 0.99
CA PHE A 198 21.29 -6.07 1.97
C PHE A 198 20.87 -7.54 1.87
N SER A 199 21.67 -8.44 2.45
CA SER A 199 21.53 -9.90 2.30
C SER A 199 20.44 -10.51 3.18
N VAL A 200 19.92 -9.76 4.15
CA VAL A 200 18.84 -10.17 5.04
C VAL A 200 17.53 -9.51 4.59
N GLN A 201 16.46 -10.30 4.52
CA GLN A 201 15.13 -9.80 4.22
C GLN A 201 14.52 -9.14 5.46
N TYR A 202 14.35 -7.82 5.41
CA TYR A 202 13.63 -7.05 6.41
C TYR A 202 12.25 -6.62 5.91
N ILE A 203 11.37 -6.34 6.85
CA ILE A 203 9.99 -5.87 6.66
C ILE A 203 9.90 -4.53 7.36
N TYR A 204 9.61 -3.46 6.62
CA TYR A 204 9.48 -2.10 7.14
C TYR A 204 8.00 -1.76 7.17
N VAL A 205 7.49 -1.34 8.32
CA VAL A 205 6.10 -0.90 8.47
C VAL A 205 6.01 0.45 9.18
N SER A 206 5.27 1.40 8.62
CA SER A 206 5.09 2.72 9.21
C SER A 206 3.85 2.78 10.09
N ASN A 207 3.93 3.58 11.15
CA ASN A 207 2.85 3.76 12.11
C ASN A 207 2.60 5.22 12.42
N ARG A 208 1.36 5.68 12.20
CA ARG A 208 0.98 7.09 12.33
C ARG A 208 0.36 7.36 13.68
N ASN A 209 0.85 8.34 14.42
CA ASN A 209 0.22 8.82 15.63
C ASN A 209 -0.85 9.86 15.29
N MET A 210 -2.12 9.45 15.42
CA MET A 210 -3.32 10.28 15.24
C MET A 210 -3.78 10.91 16.57
N GLY A 211 -3.01 10.76 17.65
CA GLY A 211 -3.29 11.27 18.99
C GLY A 211 -2.46 12.49 19.35
N GLU A 212 -1.94 12.53 20.57
CA GLU A 212 -1.01 13.57 21.02
C GLU A 212 0.34 13.44 20.30
N VAL A 213 0.78 14.50 19.62
CA VAL A 213 1.99 14.52 18.75
C VAL A 213 3.25 14.17 19.55
N ASP A 214 4.11 13.32 18.98
CA ASP A 214 5.43 13.02 19.52
C ASP A 214 6.46 13.96 18.86
N GLU A 215 7.27 14.69 19.62
CA GLU A 215 8.32 15.57 19.05
C GLU A 215 9.36 14.79 18.23
N ARG A 216 9.45 13.47 18.41
CA ARG A 216 10.29 12.56 17.62
C ARG A 216 9.65 12.16 16.28
N GLY A 217 8.39 12.53 16.07
CA GLY A 217 7.54 12.15 14.95
C GLY A 217 7.09 10.68 14.99
N ASP A 218 6.49 10.24 13.89
CA ASP A 218 6.06 8.87 13.68
C ASP A 218 7.21 7.89 13.51
N THR A 219 6.89 6.60 13.57
CA THR A 219 7.86 5.50 13.56
C THR A 219 7.76 4.59 12.34
N ILE A 220 8.92 4.05 11.94
CA ILE A 220 9.04 2.89 11.06
C ILE A 220 9.58 1.73 11.90
N ALA A 221 8.74 0.72 12.12
CA ALA A 221 9.11 -0.52 12.76
C ALA A 221 9.75 -1.47 11.74
N ILE A 222 10.92 -2.02 12.09
CA ILE A 222 11.68 -2.93 11.23
C ILE A 222 11.60 -4.33 11.83
N PHE A 223 11.02 -5.28 11.11
CA PHE A 223 10.90 -6.67 11.51
C PHE A 223 11.73 -7.60 10.62
N ARG A 224 12.04 -8.79 11.15
CA ARG A 224 12.46 -9.96 10.35
C ARG A 224 11.47 -11.10 10.59
N TYR A 225 11.20 -11.91 9.56
CA TYR A 225 10.41 -13.14 9.70
C TYR A 225 11.34 -14.35 9.75
N VAL A 226 11.44 -15.00 10.90
CA VAL A 226 12.38 -16.09 11.18
C VAL A 226 11.67 -17.18 11.98
N GLU A 227 11.82 -18.45 11.59
CA GLU A 227 11.26 -19.62 12.29
C GLU A 227 9.77 -19.51 12.65
N GLY A 228 8.98 -18.91 11.75
CA GLY A 228 7.53 -18.72 11.93
C GLY A 228 7.13 -17.46 12.69
N LYS A 229 8.09 -16.66 13.20
CA LYS A 229 7.85 -15.49 14.06
C LYS A 229 8.23 -14.19 13.37
N LEU A 230 7.52 -13.11 13.71
CA LEU A 230 7.98 -11.75 13.47
C LEU A 230 8.79 -11.28 14.67
N GLU A 231 10.04 -10.91 14.44
CA GLU A 231 10.94 -10.38 15.46
C GLU A 231 11.24 -8.91 15.16
N LEU A 232 10.98 -8.03 16.12
CA LEU A 232 11.31 -6.61 16.03
C LEU A 232 12.83 -6.44 16.06
N VAL A 233 13.36 -5.74 15.06
CA VAL A 233 14.80 -5.46 14.87
C VAL A 233 15.13 -4.05 15.33
N SER A 234 14.27 -3.09 15.02
CA SER A 234 14.41 -1.67 15.38
C SER A 234 13.06 -0.94 15.28
N GLN A 235 12.95 0.19 15.99
CA GLN A 235 11.93 1.22 15.79
C GLN A 235 12.67 2.51 15.44
N VAL A 236 12.41 3.09 14.28
CA VAL A 236 13.08 4.33 13.84
C VAL A 236 12.08 5.48 13.81
N TYR A 237 12.31 6.47 14.66
CA TYR A 237 11.62 7.75 14.67
C TYR A 237 12.05 8.60 13.47
N THR A 238 11.09 9.23 12.79
CA THR A 238 11.32 9.91 11.49
C THR A 238 11.34 11.43 11.56
N GLY A 239 10.91 12.03 12.68
CA GLY A 239 10.68 13.47 12.75
C GLY A 239 9.63 13.96 11.74
N LEU A 240 8.62 13.14 11.43
CA LEU A 240 7.51 13.46 10.53
C LEU A 240 6.17 13.13 11.18
N ASP A 241 5.14 13.92 10.87
CA ASP A 241 3.77 13.62 11.23
C ASP A 241 3.02 12.99 10.04
N GLN A 242 2.59 11.74 10.19
CA GLN A 242 1.83 10.91 9.26
C GLN A 242 2.60 10.40 8.03
N ILE A 243 3.63 9.56 8.27
CA ILE A 243 4.53 8.94 7.26
C ILE A 243 3.80 8.08 6.21
N GLN A 244 4.29 8.14 4.96
CA GLN A 244 4.16 7.06 3.98
C GLN A 244 5.38 6.11 3.92
N TYR A 245 6.35 6.26 3.00
CA TYR A 245 7.29 5.18 2.60
C TYR A 245 8.77 5.36 3.06
N LEU A 246 9.72 4.65 2.44
CA LEU A 246 11.18 4.87 2.58
C LEU A 246 11.64 6.26 2.05
N ILE A 247 10.85 6.86 1.16
CA ILE A 247 10.67 8.30 1.15
C ILE A 247 9.35 8.56 1.87
N ALA A 248 9.43 9.20 3.03
CA ALA A 248 8.29 9.43 3.89
C ALA A 248 7.72 10.82 3.60
N GLY A 249 6.54 10.90 3.00
CA GLY A 249 5.72 12.12 3.04
C GLY A 249 4.92 12.15 4.34
N GLY A 250 4.98 13.25 5.07
CA GLY A 250 4.11 13.61 6.18
C GLY A 250 2.92 14.44 5.71
N VAL A 251 1.77 14.29 6.37
CA VAL A 251 0.48 14.89 5.98
C VAL A 251 0.02 15.98 6.95
N ALA A 252 0.46 15.91 8.20
CA ALA A 252 0.11 16.86 9.25
C ALA A 252 1.29 17.79 9.60
N GLY A 253 1.03 18.79 10.45
CA GLY A 253 2.01 19.84 10.77
C GLY A 253 2.28 20.73 9.55
N ASP A 254 3.55 21.09 9.36
CA ASP A 254 3.99 21.91 8.22
C ASP A 254 3.94 21.18 6.87
N GLY A 255 3.82 19.84 6.88
CA GLY A 255 3.95 18.98 5.71
C GLY A 255 5.40 18.89 5.23
N SER A 256 5.94 17.67 5.11
CA SER A 256 7.31 17.51 4.59
C SER A 256 7.59 16.11 4.09
N ILE A 257 8.62 16.00 3.26
CA ILE A 257 9.13 14.77 2.70
C ILE A 257 10.53 14.53 3.30
N ALA A 258 10.77 13.37 3.93
CA ALA A 258 12.11 12.93 4.32
C ALA A 258 12.51 11.68 3.52
N VAL A 259 13.73 11.67 2.98
CA VAL A 259 14.33 10.54 2.27
C VAL A 259 15.23 9.79 3.23
N PHE A 260 15.02 8.47 3.38
CA PHE A 260 15.83 7.63 4.26
C PHE A 260 16.72 6.66 3.48
N ARG A 261 17.99 6.55 3.88
CA ARG A 261 18.86 5.45 3.45
C ARG A 261 18.82 4.30 4.46
N ARG A 262 18.80 3.06 3.95
CA ARG A 262 19.04 1.87 4.76
C ARG A 262 20.50 1.83 5.23
N VAL A 263 20.72 1.75 6.54
CA VAL A 263 22.02 1.59 7.19
C VAL A 263 22.05 0.32 8.04
N ASP A 264 23.22 -0.02 8.62
CA ASP A 264 23.41 -1.20 9.46
C ASP A 264 22.88 -2.49 8.83
N GLU A 265 23.29 -2.75 7.58
CA GLU A 265 22.85 -3.90 6.76
C GLU A 265 21.34 -3.94 6.49
N GLY A 266 20.64 -2.81 6.71
CA GLY A 266 19.18 -2.68 6.58
C GLY A 266 18.43 -2.66 7.91
N ARG A 267 19.13 -2.83 9.03
CA ARG A 267 18.54 -2.90 10.39
C ARG A 267 18.09 -1.55 10.95
N SER A 268 18.51 -0.45 10.32
CA SER A 268 18.13 0.91 10.70
C SER A 268 18.01 1.81 9.46
N LEU A 269 17.51 3.02 9.67
CA LEU A 269 17.34 4.05 8.66
C LEU A 269 18.05 5.33 9.11
N GLU A 270 18.57 6.09 8.15
CA GLU A 270 19.19 7.40 8.37
C GLU A 270 18.62 8.39 7.35
N GLU A 271 18.17 9.56 7.81
CA GLU A 271 17.70 10.63 6.94
C GLU A 271 18.85 11.19 6.10
N VAL A 272 18.64 11.34 4.78
CA VAL A 272 19.64 11.87 3.84
C VAL A 272 19.21 13.15 3.13
N ALA A 273 17.92 13.46 3.14
CA ALA A 273 17.37 14.70 2.61
C ALA A 273 15.98 14.96 3.21
N ARG A 274 15.61 16.24 3.30
CA ARG A 274 14.26 16.69 3.68
C ARG A 274 13.82 17.83 2.78
N ASN A 275 12.54 17.85 2.43
CA ASN A 275 11.90 18.92 1.69
C ASN A 275 10.62 19.35 2.44
N THR A 276 10.54 20.62 2.82
CA THR A 276 9.41 21.24 3.55
C THR A 276 8.53 22.11 2.65
N ASP A 277 8.82 22.19 1.35
CA ASP A 277 8.13 23.07 0.39
C ASP A 277 6.83 22.44 -0.17
N LEU A 278 6.49 21.22 0.27
CA LEU A 278 5.37 20.42 -0.24
C LEU A 278 4.39 20.10 0.90
N PRO A 279 3.36 20.94 1.12
CA PRO A 279 2.43 20.84 2.25
C PRO A 279 1.26 19.86 1.99
N PHE A 280 1.43 18.88 1.11
CA PHE A 280 0.36 17.98 0.67
C PHE A 280 0.88 16.56 0.41
N ARG A 281 -0.04 15.58 0.41
CA ARG A 281 0.22 14.18 0.06
C ARG A 281 0.82 14.09 -1.34
N VAL A 282 1.89 13.32 -1.48
CA VAL A 282 2.52 13.02 -2.77
C VAL A 282 2.76 11.52 -2.90
N SER A 283 2.68 11.01 -4.13
CA SER A 283 3.16 9.68 -4.50
C SER A 283 4.59 9.78 -5.05
N PHE A 284 5.39 8.74 -4.84
CA PHE A 284 6.77 8.68 -5.33
C PHE A 284 6.89 7.66 -6.46
N VAL A 285 7.44 8.08 -7.59
CA VAL A 285 7.84 7.19 -8.69
C VAL A 285 9.35 6.99 -8.60
N TRP A 286 9.80 5.74 -8.64
CA TRP A 286 11.22 5.39 -8.70
C TRP A 286 11.60 5.03 -10.14
N LEU A 287 12.77 5.51 -10.59
CA LEU A 287 13.27 5.40 -11.96
C LEU A 287 14.55 4.53 -12.01
#